data_AF-A0A6J0MTK5-F1
#
_entry.id   AF-A0A6J0MTK5-F1
#
_cell.length_a   1.000
_cell.length_b   1.000
_cell.length_c   1.000
_cell.angle_alpha   90.00
_cell.angle_beta   90.00
_cell.angle_gamma   90.00
#
_symmetry.space_group_name_H-M   'P 1'
#
loop_
_entity.id
_entity.type
_entity.pdbx_description
1 polymer ?
#
loop_
_entity_poly.entity_id
_entity_poly.type
_entity_poly.pdbx_seq_one_letter_code
_entity_poly.pdbx_strand_id
1 'polypeptide(L)'
;MSSLLLSRLSRLCMRKPPALRVKKYLSGARYLSETSICRIVRAEHCQYSSRDESVSKLVIRNVNAWEEKDDEVLEKLVPTELMTAAGTIGASHGWVATLKETVVCLQDDLNPRASDSDPKRISQPRLETLPHCQTQLVTNVAMSSSSPDDEDCILAVKFVGPQLSLCRPAEKNKKWVNIRIEDPGFFNSRVMYSKRDKMFSMLDCGGTHIGYWDLEKHRSRNLGSCSYYYKEFVQSELQQLSKCYRSEHLVEAPTGETFIVKWYSDRSELNFGIPCWQRFMVFKIQYDKICTAVSTNDIGDLCIFLSTKGEPFSVKASLYGLNPNCIYYVRDFDFGKVSIHDNVWIGGLGFSPVPYFIPPQSS
;
A
#
# COMPACT_ATOMS: atom_id res chain seq x y z
N MET A 1 -24.80 13.79 -85.01
CA MET A 1 -24.39 15.05 -84.34
C MET A 1 -23.82 14.66 -82.99
N SER A 2 -22.50 14.37 -82.95
CA SER A 2 -21.44 15.21 -82.33
C SER A 2 -21.37 15.00 -80.80
N SER A 3 -20.40 14.22 -80.29
CA SER A 3 -19.01 14.62 -79.91
C SER A 3 -18.95 14.97 -78.41
N LEU A 4 -18.40 14.10 -77.54
CA LEU A 4 -17.01 14.02 -77.05
C LEU A 4 -16.56 15.11 -76.05
N LEU A 5 -16.08 14.61 -74.90
CA LEU A 5 -14.88 15.00 -74.13
C LEU A 5 -14.84 16.29 -73.26
N LEU A 6 -14.45 16.03 -71.98
CA LEU A 6 -13.64 16.86 -71.06
C LEU A 6 -14.30 18.16 -70.54
N SER A 7 -14.41 18.43 -69.23
CA SER A 7 -13.32 18.42 -68.25
C SER A 7 -13.83 18.72 -66.82
N ARG A 8 -13.25 18.00 -65.85
CA ARG A 8 -12.71 18.43 -64.54
C ARG A 8 -13.36 19.65 -63.83
N LEU A 9 -14.03 19.39 -62.70
CA LEU A 9 -13.61 19.79 -61.33
C LEU A 9 -14.83 19.82 -60.38
N SER A 10 -14.87 18.86 -59.45
CA SER A 10 -15.36 18.99 -58.05
C SER A 10 -15.75 17.61 -57.50
N ARG A 11 -14.74 16.82 -57.12
CA ARG A 11 -14.90 15.76 -56.11
C ARG A 11 -14.33 16.27 -54.79
N LEU A 12 -14.92 15.75 -53.71
CA LEU A 12 -14.42 15.64 -52.34
C LEU A 12 -14.91 16.72 -51.36
N CYS A 13 -15.98 16.39 -50.63
CA CYS A 13 -16.15 16.85 -49.25
C CYS A 13 -16.41 15.65 -48.32
N MET A 14 -15.33 15.21 -47.68
CA MET A 14 -15.17 14.70 -46.31
C MET A 14 -16.24 13.75 -45.73
N ARG A 15 -16.05 12.45 -45.99
CA ARG A 15 -16.51 11.39 -45.09
C ARG A 15 -15.57 11.36 -43.86
N LYS A 16 -16.15 11.30 -42.66
CA LYS A 16 -15.46 11.15 -41.36
C LYS A 16 -14.46 9.98 -41.40
N PRO A 17 -13.24 10.11 -40.86
CA PRO A 17 -12.31 8.99 -40.78
C PRO A 17 -12.75 8.00 -39.68
N PRO A 18 -12.66 6.68 -39.90
CA PRO A 18 -12.84 5.70 -38.85
C PRO A 18 -11.62 5.69 -37.92
N ALA A 19 -11.87 5.59 -36.62
CA ALA A 19 -10.84 5.50 -35.59
C ALA A 19 -9.93 4.28 -35.83
N LEU A 20 -8.66 4.53 -36.11
CA LEU A 20 -7.61 3.52 -36.20
C LEU A 20 -7.32 2.98 -34.80
N ARG A 21 -7.92 1.83 -34.47
CA ARG A 21 -7.47 0.94 -33.39
C ARG A 21 -6.06 0.44 -33.74
N VAL A 22 -5.04 1.09 -33.21
CA VAL A 22 -3.68 0.51 -33.18
C VAL A 22 -3.65 -0.51 -32.05
N LYS A 23 -4.03 -1.76 -32.36
CA LYS A 23 -3.67 -2.92 -31.55
C LYS A 23 -2.16 -3.13 -31.69
N LYS A 24 -1.37 -2.61 -30.75
CA LYS A 24 0.03 -3.05 -30.59
C LYS A 24 0.04 -4.40 -29.89
N TYR A 25 0.70 -5.34 -30.56
CA TYR A 25 0.99 -6.73 -30.24
C TYR A 25 1.07 -7.06 -28.74
N LEU A 26 0.11 -7.85 -28.26
CA LEU A 26 0.25 -8.70 -27.09
C LEU A 26 0.28 -10.14 -27.59
N SER A 27 1.46 -10.60 -28.00
CA SER A 27 1.73 -12.01 -28.28
C SER A 27 2.51 -12.57 -27.10
N GLY A 28 1.81 -13.30 -26.24
CA GLY A 28 2.35 -13.99 -25.07
C GLY A 28 1.18 -14.39 -24.18
N ALA A 29 0.94 -15.69 -24.03
CA ALA A 29 -0.22 -16.28 -23.39
C ALA A 29 -0.52 -15.65 -22.02
N ARG A 30 -1.62 -14.88 -21.93
CA ARG A 30 -2.15 -14.36 -20.67
C ARG A 30 -3.11 -15.40 -20.09
N TYR A 31 -2.59 -16.25 -19.22
CA TYR A 31 -3.46 -16.95 -18.28
C TYR A 31 -3.66 -16.05 -17.05
N LEU A 32 -4.93 -15.83 -16.73
CA LEU A 32 -5.51 -15.12 -15.57
C LEU A 32 -5.52 -13.57 -15.65
N SER A 33 -6.73 -13.04 -15.52
CA SER A 33 -7.10 -11.62 -15.51
C SER A 33 -6.67 -10.95 -14.20
N GLU A 34 -5.38 -10.89 -13.90
CA GLU A 34 -4.89 -10.24 -12.68
C GLU A 34 -4.48 -8.79 -12.98
N THR A 35 -5.01 -7.85 -12.19
CA THR A 35 -4.76 -6.41 -12.36
C THR A 35 -3.30 -6.07 -12.07
N SER A 36 -2.66 -5.28 -12.93
CA SER A 36 -1.29 -4.81 -12.72
C SER A 36 -1.16 -3.99 -11.43
N ILE A 37 -0.14 -4.30 -10.63
CA ILE A 37 0.21 -3.54 -9.43
C ILE A 37 0.84 -2.21 -9.88
N CYS A 38 0.38 -1.11 -9.30
CA CYS A 38 0.92 0.21 -9.58
C CYS A 38 1.18 0.98 -8.29
N ARG A 39 2.07 1.97 -8.38
CA ARG A 39 2.28 2.98 -7.34
C ARG A 39 1.73 4.32 -7.82
N ILE A 40 1.30 5.13 -6.87
CA ILE A 40 0.92 6.52 -7.14
C ILE A 40 2.18 7.37 -7.18
N VAL A 41 2.35 8.12 -8.26
CA VAL A 41 3.55 8.93 -8.49
C VAL A 41 3.30 10.37 -8.07
N ARG A 42 2.30 11.02 -8.67
CA ARG A 42 1.98 12.43 -8.46
C ARG A 42 0.57 12.74 -8.95
N ALA A 43 0.17 13.99 -8.76
CA ALA A 43 -1.02 14.56 -9.38
C ALA A 43 -0.59 15.60 -10.41
N GLU A 44 -1.14 15.54 -11.61
CA GLU A 44 -0.93 16.56 -12.65
C GLU A 44 -2.04 17.59 -12.58
N HIS A 45 -1.68 18.84 -12.26
CA HIS A 45 -2.64 19.89 -12.03
C HIS A 45 -3.48 20.19 -13.28
N CYS A 46 -4.80 20.25 -13.12
CA CYS A 46 -5.73 20.60 -14.19
C CYS A 46 -6.30 22.00 -13.96
N GLN A 47 -6.46 22.79 -15.03
CA GLN A 47 -7.02 24.15 -14.97
C GLN A 47 -8.52 24.22 -14.62
N TYR A 48 -9.19 23.08 -14.45
CA TYR A 48 -10.60 23.03 -14.05
C TYR A 48 -10.73 23.10 -12.53
N SER A 49 -10.71 24.32 -11.98
CA SER A 49 -11.21 24.56 -10.62
C SER A 49 -12.70 24.89 -10.68
N SER A 50 -13.53 24.03 -10.09
CA SER A 50 -14.82 24.50 -9.60
C SER A 50 -14.58 25.35 -8.35
N ARG A 51 -15.50 26.24 -7.98
CA ARG A 51 -15.26 27.27 -6.96
C ARG A 51 -14.85 26.76 -5.57
N ASP A 52 -15.01 25.47 -5.27
CA ASP A 52 -14.76 24.93 -3.93
C ASP A 52 -13.81 23.71 -3.83
N GLU A 53 -13.43 23.04 -4.92
CA GLU A 53 -12.51 21.89 -4.86
C GLU A 53 -11.48 21.89 -6.00
N SER A 54 -10.18 21.88 -5.65
CA SER A 54 -9.10 21.73 -6.61
C SER A 54 -8.88 20.25 -6.94
N VAL A 55 -8.99 19.91 -8.21
CA VAL A 55 -8.80 18.53 -8.70
C VAL A 55 -7.57 18.43 -9.60
N SER A 56 -6.94 17.26 -9.60
CA SER A 56 -5.75 16.94 -10.40
C SER A 56 -5.92 15.60 -11.09
N LYS A 57 -5.25 15.39 -12.22
CA LYS A 57 -5.18 14.07 -12.87
C LYS A 57 -4.24 13.14 -12.11
N LEU A 58 -4.66 11.91 -11.88
CA LEU A 58 -3.83 10.92 -11.19
C LEU A 58 -2.73 10.38 -12.12
N VAL A 59 -1.49 10.40 -11.65
CA VAL A 59 -0.35 9.79 -12.36
C VAL A 59 0.10 8.55 -11.62
N ILE A 60 0.11 7.42 -12.31
CA ILE A 60 0.52 6.13 -11.77
C ILE A 60 1.72 5.56 -12.54
N ARG A 61 2.45 4.64 -11.90
CA ARG A 61 3.49 3.84 -12.56
C ARG A 61 3.30 2.37 -12.23
N ASN A 62 3.31 1.53 -13.26
CA ASN A 62 3.37 0.09 -13.11
C ASN A 62 4.68 -0.30 -12.40
N VAL A 63 4.65 -1.21 -11.44
CA VAL A 63 5.85 -1.57 -10.66
C VAL A 63 6.93 -2.30 -11.47
N ASN A 64 6.58 -2.83 -12.65
CA ASN A 64 7.54 -3.38 -13.61
C ASN A 64 8.22 -2.32 -14.47
N ALA A 65 7.71 -1.10 -14.47
CA ALA A 65 8.24 0.02 -15.25
C ALA A 65 9.25 0.83 -14.42
N TRP A 66 10.30 1.30 -15.08
CA TRP A 66 11.44 1.94 -14.41
C TRP A 66 11.64 3.39 -14.82
N GLU A 67 11.34 3.72 -16.07
CA GLU A 67 11.61 5.04 -16.61
C GLU A 67 10.44 6.00 -16.38
N GLU A 68 10.72 7.29 -16.24
CA GLU A 68 9.66 8.31 -16.10
C GLU A 68 8.73 8.38 -17.32
N LYS A 69 9.23 8.02 -18.50
CA LYS A 69 8.41 7.92 -19.73
C LYS A 69 7.32 6.85 -19.64
N ASP A 70 7.43 5.94 -18.66
CA ASP A 70 6.46 4.88 -18.41
C ASP A 70 5.37 5.33 -17.41
N ASP A 71 5.37 6.60 -16.98
CA ASP A 71 4.27 7.19 -16.22
C ASP A 71 3.00 7.24 -17.05
N GLU A 72 1.92 6.76 -16.46
CA GLU A 72 0.59 6.80 -17.05
C GLU A 72 -0.22 7.91 -16.37
N VAL A 73 -0.58 8.93 -17.15
CA VAL A 73 -1.50 9.99 -16.72
C VAL A 73 -2.92 9.51 -17.00
N LEU A 74 -3.71 9.34 -15.95
CA LEU A 74 -5.09 8.92 -16.05
C LEU A 74 -6.01 10.13 -16.22
N GLU A 75 -7.12 9.97 -16.93
CA GLU A 75 -8.18 11.00 -16.98
C GLU A 75 -8.97 11.10 -15.65
N LYS A 76 -8.72 10.17 -14.72
CA LYS A 76 -9.28 10.18 -13.36
C LYS A 76 -8.89 11.46 -12.62
N LEU A 77 -9.89 12.24 -12.24
CA LEU A 77 -9.74 13.44 -11.43
C LEU A 77 -9.79 13.07 -9.94
N VAL A 78 -8.80 13.52 -9.19
CA VAL A 78 -8.68 13.26 -7.75
C VAL A 78 -8.63 14.57 -6.96
N PRO A 79 -9.23 14.64 -5.77
CA PRO A 79 -9.09 15.80 -4.90
C PRO A 79 -7.61 16.06 -4.58
N THR A 80 -7.16 17.30 -4.77
CA THR A 80 -5.76 17.68 -4.57
C THR A 80 -5.33 17.49 -3.11
N GLU A 81 -6.27 17.60 -2.16
CA GLU A 81 -6.00 17.36 -0.74
C GLU A 81 -5.47 15.94 -0.47
N LEU A 82 -5.97 14.92 -1.19
CA LEU A 82 -5.50 13.54 -1.06
C LEU A 82 -4.06 13.37 -1.52
N MET A 83 -3.59 14.27 -2.38
CA MET A 83 -2.25 14.28 -2.98
C MET A 83 -1.26 15.12 -2.17
N THR A 84 -1.49 15.23 -0.86
CA THR A 84 -0.60 15.89 0.09
C THR A 84 -0.14 14.90 1.17
N ALA A 85 1.03 15.18 1.77
CA ALA A 85 1.58 14.35 2.83
C ALA A 85 0.63 14.22 4.05
N ALA A 86 -0.20 15.23 4.32
CA ALA A 86 -1.17 15.22 5.43
C ALA A 86 -2.58 14.77 5.02
N GLY A 87 -2.86 14.58 3.72
CA GLY A 87 -4.20 14.29 3.22
C GLY A 87 -4.73 12.91 3.54
N THR A 88 -3.84 11.94 3.81
CA THR A 88 -4.17 10.54 4.03
C THR A 88 -3.49 10.01 5.29
N ILE A 89 -4.21 9.18 6.05
CA ILE A 89 -3.72 8.51 7.26
C ILE A 89 -3.33 7.04 7.03
N GLY A 90 -3.66 6.49 5.86
CA GLY A 90 -3.19 5.19 5.43
C GLY A 90 -3.99 4.63 4.25
N ALA A 91 -3.65 3.43 3.79
CA ALA A 91 -4.36 2.73 2.72
C ALA A 91 -4.40 1.22 2.97
N SER A 92 -5.48 0.57 2.55
CA SER A 92 -5.66 -0.89 2.64
C SER A 92 -6.53 -1.37 1.47
N HIS A 93 -6.13 -2.46 0.81
CA HIS A 93 -6.83 -3.06 -0.34
C HIS A 93 -7.21 -2.11 -1.50
N GLY A 94 -6.50 -1.00 -1.68
CA GLY A 94 -6.80 -0.01 -2.73
C GLY A 94 -7.74 1.12 -2.28
N TRP A 95 -8.21 1.08 -1.04
CA TRP A 95 -8.91 2.18 -0.39
C TRP A 95 -7.93 3.05 0.39
N VAL A 96 -8.13 4.36 0.35
CA VAL A 96 -7.42 5.31 1.22
C VAL A 96 -8.29 5.76 2.36
N ALA A 97 -7.67 5.94 3.52
CA ALA A 97 -8.30 6.53 4.68
C ALA A 97 -7.81 7.98 4.85
N THR A 98 -8.76 8.86 5.14
CA THR A 98 -8.54 10.26 5.50
C THR A 98 -9.07 10.49 6.92
N LEU A 99 -8.56 11.51 7.60
CA LEU A 99 -9.03 11.91 8.93
C LEU A 99 -9.20 13.44 8.96
N LYS A 100 -10.45 13.90 9.03
CA LYS A 100 -10.80 15.32 9.12
C LYS A 100 -11.76 15.52 10.28
N GLU A 101 -11.46 16.44 11.18
CA GLU A 101 -12.33 16.78 12.32
C GLU A 101 -12.82 15.53 13.10
N THR A 102 -11.91 14.60 13.38
CA THR A 102 -12.16 13.29 14.04
C THR A 102 -13.05 12.30 13.28
N VAL A 103 -13.38 12.58 12.03
CA VAL A 103 -14.11 11.67 11.14
C VAL A 103 -13.13 10.97 10.20
N VAL A 104 -13.13 9.64 10.26
CA VAL A 104 -12.42 8.80 9.28
C VAL A 104 -13.30 8.60 8.06
N CYS A 105 -12.74 8.75 6.86
CA CYS A 105 -13.44 8.46 5.62
C CYS A 105 -12.59 7.55 4.73
N LEU A 106 -13.16 6.43 4.31
CA LEU A 106 -12.59 5.53 3.31
C LEU A 106 -13.00 6.02 1.92
N GLN A 107 -12.03 6.13 1.01
CA GLN A 107 -12.23 6.65 -0.33
C GLN A 107 -11.51 5.77 -1.35
N ASP A 108 -12.12 5.54 -2.51
CA ASP A 108 -11.50 4.84 -3.64
C ASP A 108 -11.01 5.78 -4.75
N ASP A 109 -11.04 7.10 -4.50
CA ASP A 109 -10.61 8.16 -5.43
C ASP A 109 -9.21 7.90 -6.05
N LEU A 110 -8.31 7.28 -5.30
CA LEU A 110 -6.94 7.00 -5.74
C LEU A 110 -6.76 5.61 -6.35
N ASN A 111 -7.83 4.83 -6.49
CA ASN A 111 -7.83 3.53 -7.17
C ASN A 111 -8.08 3.73 -8.68
N PRO A 112 -7.12 3.40 -9.56
CA PRO A 112 -7.28 3.52 -11.01
C PRO A 112 -8.42 2.70 -11.61
N ARG A 113 -8.95 1.72 -10.86
CA ARG A 113 -10.04 0.83 -11.29
C ARG A 113 -11.41 1.26 -10.76
N ALA A 114 -11.46 2.18 -9.79
CA ALA A 114 -12.70 2.73 -9.29
C ALA A 114 -13.33 3.68 -10.30
N SER A 115 -14.64 3.94 -10.15
CA SER A 115 -15.38 4.88 -11.00
C SER A 115 -14.73 6.27 -11.01
N ASP A 116 -14.58 6.86 -12.19
CA ASP A 116 -14.05 8.22 -12.35
C ASP A 116 -15.13 9.29 -12.10
N SER A 117 -16.39 8.96 -12.39
CA SER A 117 -17.52 9.88 -12.26
C SER A 117 -18.24 9.79 -10.92
N ASP A 118 -18.06 8.71 -10.18
CA ASP A 118 -18.76 8.43 -8.92
C ASP A 118 -17.85 7.65 -7.95
N PRO A 119 -16.77 8.28 -7.45
CA PRO A 119 -15.90 7.66 -6.46
C PRO A 119 -16.67 7.41 -5.15
N LYS A 120 -16.48 6.23 -4.57
CA LYS A 120 -17.12 5.85 -3.31
C LYS A 120 -16.38 6.47 -2.14
N ARG A 121 -17.14 7.14 -1.26
CA ARG A 121 -16.63 7.74 -0.03
C ARG A 121 -17.50 7.32 1.16
N ILE A 122 -16.92 6.58 2.08
CA ILE A 122 -17.62 6.00 3.24
C ILE A 122 -17.11 6.65 4.52
N SER A 123 -17.87 7.61 5.02
CA SER A 123 -17.62 8.24 6.31
C SER A 123 -17.98 7.31 7.46
N GLN A 124 -17.11 7.30 8.46
CA GLN A 124 -17.31 6.61 9.73
C GLN A 124 -17.87 7.58 10.78
N PRO A 125 -18.37 7.09 11.92
CA PRO A 125 -18.73 7.96 13.04
C PRO A 125 -17.53 8.78 13.53
N ARG A 126 -17.80 9.82 14.33
CA ARG A 126 -16.72 10.56 15.02
C ARG A 126 -15.96 9.63 15.95
N LEU A 127 -14.64 9.68 15.88
CA LEU A 127 -13.77 8.96 16.81
C LEU A 127 -14.00 9.44 18.24
N GLU A 128 -13.96 8.49 19.17
CA GLU A 128 -13.97 8.77 20.60
C GLU A 128 -12.56 8.51 21.15
N THR A 129 -11.98 9.54 21.77
CA THR A 129 -10.65 9.44 22.38
C THR A 129 -10.78 8.91 23.79
N LEU A 130 -10.15 7.77 24.09
CA LEU A 130 -10.09 7.23 25.44
C LEU A 130 -9.25 8.14 26.36
N PRO A 131 -9.47 8.14 27.70
CA PRO A 131 -8.67 8.94 28.63
C PRO A 131 -7.16 8.72 28.47
N HIS A 132 -6.32 9.76 28.50
CA HIS A 132 -4.86 9.62 28.30
C HIS A 132 -4.43 9.03 26.94
N CYS A 133 -5.33 8.98 25.94
CA CYS A 133 -5.02 8.63 24.56
C CYS A 133 -5.08 9.88 23.66
N GLN A 134 -4.68 9.71 22.39
CA GLN A 134 -4.84 10.71 21.34
C GLN A 134 -5.29 10.02 20.05
N THR A 135 -6.06 10.73 19.21
CA THR A 135 -6.62 10.21 17.96
C THR A 135 -6.26 11.07 16.74
N GLN A 136 -5.26 11.94 16.86
CA GLN A 136 -4.80 12.85 15.81
C GLN A 136 -3.67 12.26 14.97
N LEU A 137 -2.77 11.49 15.58
CA LEU A 137 -1.65 10.85 14.93
C LEU A 137 -1.94 9.36 14.74
N VAL A 138 -2.14 8.96 13.49
CA VAL A 138 -2.41 7.58 13.06
C VAL A 138 -1.10 6.93 12.60
N THR A 139 -0.84 5.68 13.01
CA THR A 139 0.29 4.91 12.50
C THR A 139 -0.04 4.25 11.16
N ASN A 140 -1.22 3.63 11.05
CA ASN A 140 -1.83 3.19 9.80
C ASN A 140 -3.30 2.75 10.00
N VAL A 141 -3.91 2.31 8.89
CA VAL A 141 -5.20 1.61 8.86
C VAL A 141 -5.03 0.22 8.24
N ALA A 142 -5.94 -0.70 8.56
CA ALA A 142 -6.04 -2.02 7.94
C ALA A 142 -7.51 -2.45 7.84
N MET A 143 -7.86 -3.24 6.82
CA MET A 143 -9.21 -3.81 6.68
C MET A 143 -9.17 -5.33 6.62
N SER A 144 -10.20 -5.97 7.18
CA SER A 144 -10.31 -7.43 7.18
C SER A 144 -10.67 -8.03 5.82
N SER A 145 -11.37 -7.28 4.97
CA SER A 145 -11.68 -7.64 3.60
C SER A 145 -11.30 -6.51 2.63
N SER A 146 -11.33 -6.81 1.33
CA SER A 146 -11.02 -5.84 0.28
C SER A 146 -12.14 -4.84 0.00
N SER A 147 -13.36 -5.13 0.45
CA SER A 147 -14.55 -4.33 0.20
C SER A 147 -15.15 -3.84 1.52
N PRO A 148 -15.18 -2.52 1.78
CA PRO A 148 -15.80 -1.96 2.98
C PRO A 148 -17.34 -2.06 2.97
N ASP A 149 -17.94 -2.42 1.83
CA ASP A 149 -19.37 -2.68 1.71
C ASP A 149 -19.76 -4.07 2.24
N ASP A 150 -18.78 -4.96 2.50
CA ASP A 150 -19.05 -6.28 3.06
C ASP A 150 -19.47 -6.15 4.54
N GLU A 151 -20.54 -6.83 4.94
CA GLU A 151 -21.11 -6.76 6.30
C GLU A 151 -20.14 -7.25 7.40
N ASP A 152 -19.21 -8.14 7.05
CA ASP A 152 -18.16 -8.65 7.94
C ASP A 152 -16.83 -7.88 7.82
N CYS A 153 -16.76 -6.86 6.96
CA CYS A 153 -15.59 -6.00 6.87
C CYS A 153 -15.43 -5.17 8.15
N ILE A 154 -14.22 -5.19 8.69
CA ILE A 154 -13.81 -4.43 9.85
C ILE A 154 -12.69 -3.51 9.41
N LEU A 155 -12.85 -2.22 9.70
CA LEU A 155 -11.81 -1.22 9.60
C LEU A 155 -11.11 -1.09 10.96
N ALA A 156 -9.80 -1.24 10.96
CA ALA A 156 -8.93 -0.92 12.09
C ALA A 156 -8.17 0.39 11.85
N VAL A 157 -8.19 1.27 12.84
CA VAL A 157 -7.39 2.50 12.87
C VAL A 157 -6.48 2.45 14.09
N LYS A 158 -5.16 2.42 13.86
CA LYS A 158 -4.17 2.41 14.93
C LYS A 158 -3.57 3.80 15.10
N PHE A 159 -3.55 4.30 16.34
CA PHE A 159 -2.99 5.59 16.68
C PHE A 159 -1.61 5.45 17.31
N VAL A 160 -0.80 6.51 17.25
CA VAL A 160 0.39 6.61 18.11
C VAL A 160 -0.07 6.60 19.58
N GLY A 161 0.41 5.64 20.36
CA GLY A 161 -0.01 5.43 21.74
C GLY A 161 -0.95 4.24 21.94
N PRO A 162 -1.68 4.20 23.07
CA PRO A 162 -2.38 3.01 23.53
C PRO A 162 -3.74 2.76 22.87
N GLN A 163 -4.15 3.47 21.82
CA GLN A 163 -5.50 3.31 21.25
C GLN A 163 -5.49 2.58 19.91
N LEU A 164 -6.35 1.57 19.80
CA LEU A 164 -6.80 0.94 18.56
C LEU A 164 -8.33 1.12 18.49
N SER A 165 -8.85 1.51 17.34
CA SER A 165 -10.29 1.67 17.15
C SER A 165 -10.75 0.83 15.97
N LEU A 166 -11.82 0.05 16.18
CA LEU A 166 -12.39 -0.86 15.20
C LEU A 166 -13.82 -0.43 14.86
N CYS A 167 -14.22 -0.52 13.58
CA CYS A 167 -15.56 -0.19 13.12
C CYS A 167 -15.96 -1.13 11.98
N ARG A 168 -17.26 -1.43 11.83
CA ARG A 168 -17.80 -2.09 10.63
C ARG A 168 -18.30 -1.02 9.65
N PRO A 169 -17.65 -0.82 8.49
CA PRO A 169 -18.00 0.27 7.59
C PRO A 169 -19.37 0.13 6.93
N ALA A 170 -19.87 -1.09 6.70
CA ALA A 170 -21.16 -1.35 6.08
C ALA A 170 -22.35 -1.26 7.06
N GLU A 171 -22.10 -1.38 8.37
CA GLU A 171 -23.16 -1.47 9.38
C GLU A 171 -24.03 -0.20 9.40
N LYS A 172 -25.36 -0.32 9.54
CA LYS A 172 -26.26 0.85 9.52
C LYS A 172 -26.02 1.81 10.71
N ASN A 173 -25.81 1.24 11.89
CA ASN A 173 -25.55 1.99 13.13
C ASN A 173 -24.08 1.88 13.51
N LYS A 174 -23.19 2.28 12.60
CA LYS A 174 -21.73 2.23 12.78
C LYS A 174 -21.35 2.81 14.14
N LYS A 175 -20.52 2.09 14.88
CA LYS A 175 -19.95 2.54 16.15
C LYS A 175 -18.49 2.11 16.22
N TRP A 176 -17.68 2.95 16.87
CA TRP A 176 -16.32 2.59 17.19
C TRP A 176 -16.30 1.69 18.42
N VAL A 177 -15.57 0.59 18.31
CA VAL A 177 -15.09 -0.19 19.45
C VAL A 177 -13.66 0.27 19.72
N ASN A 178 -13.49 1.01 20.82
CA ASN A 178 -12.19 1.56 21.21
C ASN A 178 -11.52 0.61 22.20
N ILE A 179 -10.31 0.18 21.86
CA ILE A 179 -9.51 -0.76 22.64
C ILE A 179 -8.29 -0.02 23.17
N ARG A 180 -8.10 -0.09 24.49
CA ARG A 180 -6.84 0.33 25.14
C ARG A 180 -5.85 -0.82 25.10
N ILE A 181 -4.74 -0.58 24.42
CA ILE A 181 -3.54 -1.40 24.43
C ILE A 181 -2.77 -1.09 25.72
N GLU A 182 -2.55 -2.11 26.54
CA GLU A 182 -1.86 -1.97 27.83
C GLU A 182 -0.34 -1.92 27.66
N ASP A 183 0.20 -2.70 26.73
CA ASP A 183 1.63 -2.87 26.54
C ASP A 183 2.23 -1.73 25.71
N PRO A 184 3.13 -0.91 26.29
CA PRO A 184 3.79 0.21 25.61
C PRO A 184 4.58 -0.19 24.37
N GLY A 185 5.02 -1.45 24.27
CA GLY A 185 5.72 -1.98 23.10
C GLY A 185 4.92 -1.80 21.81
N PHE A 186 3.58 -1.75 21.90
CA PHE A 186 2.71 -1.62 20.73
C PHE A 186 2.29 -0.19 20.40
N PHE A 187 2.78 0.83 21.13
CA PHE A 187 2.29 2.20 20.97
C PHE A 187 2.62 2.81 19.61
N ASN A 188 3.75 2.44 19.01
CA ASN A 188 4.16 2.91 17.68
C ASN A 188 3.95 1.86 16.58
N SER A 189 3.27 0.76 16.89
CA SER A 189 3.10 -0.36 15.96
C SER A 189 2.11 -0.06 14.85
N ARG A 190 2.26 -0.83 13.77
CA ARG A 190 1.33 -0.86 12.65
C ARG A 190 0.43 -2.09 12.76
N VAL A 191 -0.85 -1.90 12.48
CA VAL A 191 -1.87 -2.95 12.47
C VAL A 191 -2.01 -3.55 11.08
N MET A 192 -2.20 -4.86 11.00
CA MET A 192 -2.60 -5.55 9.76
C MET A 192 -3.68 -6.57 10.09
N TYR A 193 -4.46 -7.00 9.10
CA TYR A 193 -5.37 -8.12 9.31
C TYR A 193 -4.71 -9.45 8.96
N SER A 194 -4.66 -10.39 9.92
CA SER A 194 -4.23 -11.76 9.70
C SER A 194 -5.40 -12.60 9.20
N LYS A 195 -5.31 -13.07 7.95
CA LYS A 195 -6.30 -13.98 7.36
C LYS A 195 -6.21 -15.37 8.01
N ARG A 196 -5.01 -15.79 8.40
CA ARG A 196 -4.83 -17.08 9.10
C ARG A 196 -5.54 -17.07 10.45
N ASP A 197 -5.28 -16.06 11.27
CA ASP A 197 -5.76 -16.01 12.65
C ASP A 197 -7.16 -15.37 12.75
N LYS A 198 -7.64 -14.75 11.67
CA LYS A 198 -8.90 -14.01 11.56
C LYS A 198 -8.98 -12.86 12.57
N MET A 199 -7.84 -12.21 12.81
CA MET A 199 -7.67 -11.16 13.81
C MET A 199 -6.75 -10.07 13.28
N PHE A 200 -6.89 -8.86 13.82
CA PHE A 200 -5.89 -7.83 13.63
C PHE A 200 -4.65 -8.14 14.45
N SER A 201 -3.48 -8.04 13.85
CA SER A 201 -2.19 -8.31 14.48
C SER A 201 -1.27 -7.10 14.42
N MET A 202 -0.43 -6.95 15.43
CA MET A 202 0.63 -5.94 15.47
C MET A 202 1.93 -6.60 15.94
N LEU A 203 3.06 -6.10 15.45
CA LEU A 203 4.38 -6.36 16.03
C LEU A 203 4.71 -5.30 17.06
N ASP A 204 5.27 -5.67 18.19
CA ASP A 204 5.80 -4.71 19.16
C ASP A 204 7.06 -3.99 18.62
N CYS A 205 7.51 -2.98 19.37
CA CYS A 205 8.77 -2.32 19.11
C CYS A 205 9.92 -3.33 19.22
N GLY A 206 10.61 -3.56 18.10
CA GLY A 206 11.65 -4.59 17.98
C GLY A 206 11.20 -5.91 17.36
N GLY A 207 9.88 -6.09 17.23
CA GLY A 207 9.24 -7.24 16.59
C GLY A 207 9.40 -8.54 17.37
N THR A 208 9.67 -8.50 18.67
CA THR A 208 9.81 -9.70 19.49
C THR A 208 8.47 -10.27 19.91
N HIS A 209 7.38 -9.51 19.86
CA HIS A 209 6.05 -10.01 20.21
C HIS A 209 5.04 -9.69 19.11
N ILE A 210 4.09 -10.61 18.93
CA ILE A 210 2.91 -10.41 18.09
C ILE A 210 1.70 -10.41 19.02
N GLY A 211 0.96 -9.31 19.01
CA GLY A 211 -0.33 -9.20 19.68
C GLY A 211 -1.47 -9.38 18.68
N TYR A 212 -2.63 -9.83 19.16
CA TYR A 212 -3.83 -10.01 18.35
C TYR A 212 -5.08 -9.39 19.00
N TRP A 213 -5.90 -8.77 18.17
CA TRP A 213 -7.11 -8.04 18.54
C TRP A 213 -8.23 -8.34 17.55
N ASP A 214 -9.45 -8.46 18.07
CA ASP A 214 -10.68 -8.57 17.28
C ASP A 214 -11.80 -7.75 17.95
N LEU A 215 -12.96 -7.68 17.29
CA LEU A 215 -14.13 -6.97 17.81
C LEU A 215 -14.78 -7.67 19.02
N GLU A 216 -14.67 -8.99 19.14
CA GLU A 216 -15.47 -9.79 20.08
C GLU A 216 -14.73 -10.19 21.36
N LYS A 217 -13.42 -10.43 21.30
CA LYS A 217 -12.63 -10.99 22.40
C LYS A 217 -11.75 -9.95 23.09
N HIS A 218 -11.71 -8.70 22.60
CA HIS A 218 -10.97 -7.54 23.11
C HIS A 218 -9.44 -7.70 23.30
N ARG A 219 -8.93 -8.94 23.34
CA ARG A 219 -7.54 -9.38 23.36
C ARG A 219 -7.52 -10.90 23.22
N SER A 220 -6.89 -11.43 22.17
CA SER A 220 -6.59 -12.86 22.10
C SER A 220 -5.08 -13.02 22.10
N ARG A 221 -4.58 -13.82 23.04
CA ARG A 221 -3.24 -14.45 23.07
C ARG A 221 -2.10 -13.58 22.52
N ASN A 222 -1.31 -12.97 23.41
CA ASN A 222 0.09 -12.72 23.06
C ASN A 222 0.68 -14.10 22.71
N LEU A 223 0.97 -14.39 21.43
CA LEU A 223 1.91 -15.46 21.17
C LEU A 223 3.22 -15.00 21.82
N GLY A 224 3.73 -15.81 22.75
CA GLY A 224 4.92 -15.48 23.51
C GLY A 224 6.09 -15.07 22.60
N SER A 225 7.04 -14.33 23.17
CA SER A 225 8.24 -13.80 22.51
C SER A 225 8.72 -14.65 21.33
N CYS A 226 8.62 -14.11 20.12
CA CYS A 226 9.21 -14.69 18.93
C CYS A 226 10.73 -14.69 19.08
N SER A 227 11.31 -15.88 19.13
CA SER A 227 12.75 -16.05 19.18
C SER A 227 13.34 -15.87 17.78
N TYR A 228 14.34 -14.99 17.66
CA TYR A 228 14.97 -14.66 16.40
C TYR A 228 16.20 -15.52 16.15
N TYR A 229 16.17 -16.32 15.09
CA TYR A 229 17.32 -17.09 14.63
C TYR A 229 17.90 -16.45 13.37
N TYR A 230 19.13 -15.96 13.50
CA TYR A 230 19.91 -15.39 12.40
C TYR A 230 20.80 -16.50 11.84
N LYS A 231 20.60 -16.88 10.58
CA LYS A 231 21.35 -17.97 9.93
C LYS A 231 22.80 -17.57 9.68
N GLU A 232 23.04 -16.36 9.19
CA GLU A 232 24.36 -15.90 8.74
C GLU A 232 24.45 -14.37 8.88
N PHE A 233 25.02 -13.86 9.97
CA PHE A 233 25.32 -12.44 10.13
C PHE A 233 26.64 -12.24 10.88
N VAL A 234 27.49 -11.34 10.37
CA VAL A 234 28.71 -10.93 11.08
C VAL A 234 28.33 -9.89 12.12
N GLN A 235 28.87 -10.02 13.34
CA GLN A 235 28.57 -9.10 14.45
C GLN A 235 28.84 -7.61 14.10
N SER A 236 29.80 -7.34 13.22
CA SER A 236 30.10 -6.00 12.70
C SER A 236 28.95 -5.40 11.89
N GLU A 237 28.24 -6.19 11.09
CA GLU A 237 27.08 -5.70 10.32
C GLU A 237 25.91 -5.33 11.27
N LEU A 238 25.67 -6.13 12.30
CA LEU A 238 24.66 -5.81 13.33
C LEU A 238 25.01 -4.52 14.08
N GLN A 239 26.30 -4.26 14.34
CA GLN A 239 26.75 -3.01 14.96
C GLN A 239 26.60 -1.79 14.04
N GLN A 240 26.67 -1.97 12.72
CA GLN A 240 26.37 -0.89 11.78
C GLN A 240 24.88 -0.61 11.73
N LEU A 241 24.05 -1.66 11.63
CA LEU A 241 22.60 -1.56 11.56
C LEU A 241 21.98 -1.04 12.87
N SER A 242 22.64 -1.21 14.02
CA SER A 242 22.15 -0.67 15.30
C SER A 242 22.14 0.85 15.35
N LYS A 243 22.88 1.52 14.46
CA LYS A 243 22.87 2.99 14.30
C LYS A 243 21.75 3.47 13.38
N CYS A 244 21.17 2.58 12.58
CA CYS A 244 20.11 2.91 11.64
C CYS A 244 18.75 3.05 12.35
N TYR A 245 17.86 3.85 11.76
CA TYR A 245 16.45 3.79 12.08
C TYR A 245 15.88 2.46 11.58
N ARG A 246 15.05 1.83 12.40
CA ARG A 246 14.42 0.55 12.08
C ARG A 246 12.90 0.66 12.15
N SER A 247 12.22 0.03 11.21
CA SER A 247 10.79 -0.25 11.29
C SER A 247 10.51 -1.72 11.02
N GLU A 248 9.49 -2.25 11.69
CA GLU A 248 9.07 -3.64 11.59
C GLU A 248 7.74 -3.73 10.85
N HIS A 249 7.66 -4.63 9.88
CA HIS A 249 6.47 -4.87 9.07
C HIS A 249 6.11 -6.36 9.13
N LEU A 250 4.86 -6.66 9.45
CA LEU A 250 4.31 -8.00 9.36
C LEU A 250 3.61 -8.15 8.00
N VAL A 251 3.83 -9.27 7.33
CA VAL A 251 3.28 -9.52 5.98
C VAL A 251 2.81 -10.96 5.88
N GLU A 252 1.58 -11.17 5.42
CA GLU A 252 1.06 -12.50 5.08
C GLU A 252 1.09 -12.74 3.58
N ALA A 253 1.67 -13.87 3.17
CA ALA A 253 1.75 -14.29 1.79
C ALA A 253 0.49 -15.10 1.38
N PRO A 254 0.17 -15.12 0.07
CA PRO A 254 -0.92 -15.95 -0.45
C PRO A 254 -0.75 -17.46 -0.19
N THR A 255 0.47 -17.90 0.12
CA THR A 255 0.80 -19.28 0.51
C THR A 255 0.37 -19.63 1.94
N GLY A 256 -0.07 -18.64 2.74
CA GLY A 256 -0.34 -18.78 4.18
C GLY A 256 0.89 -18.59 5.06
N GLU A 257 2.06 -18.35 4.46
CA GLU A 257 3.29 -18.03 5.19
C GLU A 257 3.26 -16.58 5.71
N THR A 258 3.85 -16.34 6.88
CA THR A 258 3.96 -14.99 7.45
C THR A 258 5.42 -14.61 7.58
N PHE A 259 5.73 -13.36 7.23
CA PHE A 259 7.07 -12.80 7.27
C PHE A 259 7.10 -11.55 8.17
N ILE A 260 8.19 -11.40 8.91
CA ILE A 260 8.59 -10.15 9.54
C ILE A 260 9.67 -9.53 8.68
N VAL A 261 9.49 -8.29 8.24
CA VAL A 261 10.49 -7.51 7.53
C VAL A 261 10.99 -6.39 8.44
N LYS A 262 12.27 -6.42 8.78
CA LYS A 262 12.96 -5.32 9.44
C LYS A 262 13.58 -4.42 8.36
N TRP A 263 13.09 -3.20 8.28
CA TRP A 263 13.56 -2.19 7.34
C TRP A 263 14.49 -1.22 8.06
N TYR A 264 15.76 -1.26 7.69
CA TYR A 264 16.79 -0.36 8.18
C TYR A 264 17.00 0.81 7.22
N SER A 265 17.05 2.03 7.76
CA SER A 265 17.28 3.25 7.03
C SER A 265 18.21 4.18 7.78
N ASP A 266 18.99 4.98 7.05
CA ASP A 266 19.93 5.92 7.63
C ASP A 266 19.79 7.30 7.00
N ARG A 267 20.04 8.34 7.79
CA ARG A 267 20.11 9.72 7.32
C ARG A 267 21.55 10.00 6.93
N SER A 268 21.86 9.83 5.65
CA SER A 268 23.16 10.28 5.15
C SER A 268 23.13 11.78 4.88
N GLU A 269 24.23 12.46 5.20
CA GLU A 269 24.42 13.88 4.86
C GLU A 269 24.38 14.10 3.33
N LEU A 270 24.85 13.10 2.58
CA LEU A 270 24.82 13.08 1.11
C LEU A 270 23.41 13.14 0.53
N ASN A 271 22.40 12.66 1.27
CA ASN A 271 21.00 12.67 0.85
C ASN A 271 20.19 13.81 1.50
N PHE A 272 20.85 14.92 1.85
CA PHE A 272 20.21 16.09 2.48
C PHE A 272 19.45 15.76 3.78
N GLY A 273 19.91 14.75 4.52
CA GLY A 273 19.27 14.28 5.75
C GLY A 273 17.97 13.48 5.55
N ILE A 274 17.62 13.15 4.31
CA ILE A 274 16.49 12.29 3.98
C ILE A 274 16.86 10.84 4.38
N PRO A 275 16.03 10.15 5.18
CA PRO A 275 16.27 8.75 5.50
C PRO A 275 16.22 7.91 4.23
N CYS A 276 17.31 7.25 3.87
CA CYS A 276 17.39 6.36 2.70
C CYS A 276 17.48 4.90 3.11
N TRP A 277 17.01 4.00 2.24
CA TRP A 277 17.10 2.57 2.47
C TRP A 277 18.57 2.15 2.68
N GLN A 278 18.81 1.28 3.66
CA GLN A 278 20.13 0.68 3.92
C GLN A 278 20.09 -0.84 3.78
N ARG A 279 19.09 -1.48 4.40
CA ARG A 279 18.98 -2.94 4.38
C ARG A 279 17.56 -3.42 4.69
N PHE A 280 17.19 -4.54 4.10
CA PHE A 280 16.07 -5.34 4.58
C PHE A 280 16.57 -6.63 5.23
N MET A 281 15.93 -7.03 6.33
CA MET A 281 16.08 -8.37 6.88
C MET A 281 14.71 -9.02 6.93
N VAL A 282 14.61 -10.22 6.36
CA VAL A 282 13.36 -10.97 6.28
C VAL A 282 13.44 -12.18 7.19
N PHE A 283 12.40 -12.38 7.99
CA PHE A 283 12.27 -13.53 8.86
C PHE A 283 10.97 -14.24 8.53
N LYS A 284 11.05 -15.53 8.27
CA LYS A 284 9.88 -16.40 8.12
C LYS A 284 9.42 -16.83 9.51
N ILE A 285 8.14 -16.64 9.80
CA ILE A 285 7.56 -17.08 11.07
C ILE A 285 7.18 -18.55 10.94
N GLN A 286 7.68 -19.35 11.88
CA GLN A 286 7.32 -20.73 12.09
C GLN A 286 6.42 -20.81 13.32
N TYR A 287 5.19 -21.25 13.08
CA TYR A 287 4.19 -21.46 14.12
C TYR A 287 4.31 -22.89 14.64
N ASP A 288 5.40 -23.19 15.34
CA ASP A 288 5.54 -24.42 16.11
C ASP A 288 4.98 -24.22 17.54
N LYS A 289 5.40 -25.04 18.52
CA LYS A 289 4.95 -24.87 19.93
C LYS A 289 5.33 -23.49 20.51
N ILE A 290 6.31 -22.79 19.91
CA ILE A 290 6.78 -21.44 20.22
C ILE A 290 6.76 -20.60 18.92
N CYS A 291 6.43 -19.31 18.99
CA CYS A 291 6.64 -18.43 17.83
C CYS A 291 8.14 -18.36 17.53
N THR A 292 8.58 -18.78 16.35
CA THR A 292 9.98 -18.69 15.96
C THR A 292 10.13 -17.89 14.67
N ALA A 293 10.96 -16.85 14.69
CA ALA A 293 11.26 -16.02 13.52
C ALA A 293 12.64 -16.38 12.98
N VAL A 294 12.69 -17.10 11.86
CA VAL A 294 13.93 -17.60 11.24
C VAL A 294 14.32 -16.70 10.08
N SER A 295 15.52 -16.13 10.10
CA SER A 295 16.01 -15.28 9.01
C SER A 295 16.06 -16.07 7.71
N THR A 296 15.63 -15.46 6.61
CA THR A 296 15.70 -16.05 5.28
C THR A 296 16.15 -15.01 4.26
N ASN A 297 16.98 -15.45 3.32
CA ASN A 297 17.37 -14.67 2.15
C ASN A 297 16.59 -15.10 0.90
N ASP A 298 15.64 -16.03 1.07
CA ASP A 298 14.81 -16.57 0.01
C ASP A 298 13.37 -16.77 0.49
N ILE A 299 12.41 -16.17 -0.22
CA ILE A 299 10.97 -16.35 -0.05
C ILE A 299 10.32 -17.04 -1.25
N GLY A 300 11.11 -17.56 -2.20
CA GLY A 300 10.66 -18.28 -3.38
C GLY A 300 10.02 -17.35 -4.43
N ASP A 301 8.96 -17.82 -5.08
CA ASP A 301 8.20 -17.10 -6.11
C ASP A 301 7.28 -16.00 -5.52
N LEU A 302 7.71 -15.35 -4.44
CA LEU A 302 6.95 -14.29 -3.76
C LEU A 302 7.63 -12.93 -3.94
N CYS A 303 6.81 -11.89 -3.96
CA CYS A 303 7.23 -10.51 -3.77
C CYS A 303 6.54 -9.93 -2.54
N ILE A 304 7.21 -9.03 -1.83
CA ILE A 304 6.65 -8.24 -0.73
C ILE A 304 6.59 -6.78 -1.15
N PHE A 305 5.48 -6.11 -0.83
CA PHE A 305 5.27 -4.69 -1.08
C PHE A 305 5.15 -3.95 0.25
N LEU A 306 6.06 -3.00 0.48
CA LEU A 306 6.09 -2.17 1.69
C LEU A 306 5.90 -0.71 1.34
N SER A 307 5.16 0.03 2.16
CA SER A 307 5.01 1.45 1.92
C SER A 307 4.83 2.24 3.21
N THR A 308 5.13 3.54 3.17
CA THR A 308 4.99 4.37 4.39
C THR A 308 3.53 4.43 4.84
N LYS A 309 2.57 4.50 3.90
CA LYS A 309 1.15 4.71 4.21
C LYS A 309 0.23 3.51 3.96
N GLY A 310 0.63 2.56 3.11
CA GLY A 310 -0.20 1.39 2.80
C GLY A 310 0.08 0.20 3.72
N GLU A 311 -0.95 -0.62 3.92
CA GLU A 311 -0.83 -1.95 4.53
C GLU A 311 0.13 -2.82 3.69
N PRO A 312 1.13 -3.47 4.32
CA PRO A 312 2.00 -4.41 3.63
C PRO A 312 1.24 -5.58 3.02
N PHE A 313 1.65 -6.02 1.82
CA PHE A 313 1.07 -7.20 1.19
C PHE A 313 2.12 -7.99 0.42
N SER A 314 1.76 -9.22 0.04
CA SER A 314 2.59 -10.09 -0.77
C SER A 314 1.78 -10.74 -1.88
N VAL A 315 2.46 -11.04 -2.99
CA VAL A 315 1.88 -11.66 -4.20
C VAL A 315 2.83 -12.73 -4.74
N LYS A 316 2.31 -13.64 -5.56
CA LYS A 316 3.14 -14.55 -6.34
C LYS A 316 3.76 -13.80 -7.53
N ALA A 317 5.08 -13.76 -7.62
CA ALA A 317 5.79 -12.95 -8.59
C ALA A 317 5.47 -13.35 -10.03
N SER A 318 5.44 -14.66 -10.31
CA SER A 318 5.13 -15.24 -11.62
C SER A 318 3.78 -14.79 -12.20
N LEU A 319 2.77 -14.52 -11.37
CA LEU A 319 1.44 -14.09 -11.82
C LEU A 319 1.42 -12.66 -12.36
N TYR A 320 2.35 -11.81 -11.90
CA TYR A 320 2.43 -10.39 -12.24
C TYR A 320 3.66 -10.03 -13.08
N GLY A 321 4.43 -11.03 -13.52
CA GLY A 321 5.69 -10.83 -14.25
C GLY A 321 6.75 -10.08 -13.45
N LEU A 322 6.73 -10.21 -12.11
CA LEU A 322 7.69 -9.58 -11.21
C LEU A 322 8.96 -10.42 -11.07
N ASN A 323 10.04 -9.81 -10.58
CA ASN A 323 11.21 -10.56 -10.15
C ASN A 323 10.90 -11.25 -8.82
N PRO A 324 10.97 -12.60 -8.73
CA PRO A 324 10.74 -13.31 -7.48
C PRO A 324 11.78 -12.95 -6.43
N ASN A 325 11.49 -13.28 -5.18
CA ASN A 325 12.36 -13.05 -4.03
C ASN A 325 12.80 -11.57 -3.86
N CYS A 326 11.87 -10.65 -4.10
CA CYS A 326 12.12 -9.20 -4.04
C CYS A 326 11.17 -8.47 -3.09
N ILE A 327 11.67 -7.39 -2.49
CA ILE A 327 10.86 -6.38 -1.79
C ILE A 327 10.77 -5.15 -2.67
N TYR A 328 9.54 -4.75 -3.00
CA TYR A 328 9.23 -3.47 -3.63
C TYR A 328 8.80 -2.49 -2.54
N TYR A 329 9.34 -1.28 -2.56
CA TYR A 329 8.99 -0.29 -1.55
C TYR A 329 8.82 1.12 -2.11
N VAL A 330 8.02 1.92 -1.41
CA VAL A 330 7.85 3.35 -1.67
C VAL A 330 7.71 4.10 -0.35
N ARG A 331 8.45 5.21 -0.22
CA ARG A 331 8.34 6.18 0.87
C ARG A 331 8.17 7.58 0.29
N ASP A 332 8.10 8.56 1.17
CA ASP A 332 7.87 9.96 0.80
C ASP A 332 8.97 10.50 -0.12
N PHE A 333 10.20 9.97 -0.07
CA PHE A 333 11.35 10.52 -0.82
C PHE A 333 12.18 9.49 -1.58
N ASP A 334 11.91 8.20 -1.42
CA ASP A 334 12.61 7.16 -2.15
C ASP A 334 11.71 5.95 -2.43
N PHE A 335 12.13 5.18 -3.41
CA PHE A 335 11.42 3.98 -3.84
C PHE A 335 12.42 3.03 -4.48
N GLY A 336 12.04 1.76 -4.56
CA GLY A 336 12.83 0.81 -5.30
C GLY A 336 12.39 -0.62 -5.12
N LYS A 337 13.22 -1.49 -5.66
CA LYS A 337 13.17 -2.93 -5.53
C LYS A 337 14.48 -3.41 -4.93
N VAL A 338 14.41 -4.34 -4.01
CA VAL A 338 15.57 -4.96 -3.37
C VAL A 338 15.45 -6.47 -3.51
N SER A 339 16.49 -7.09 -4.05
CA SER A 339 16.64 -8.55 -4.01
C SER A 339 16.92 -8.99 -2.57
N ILE A 340 16.14 -9.92 -2.05
CA ILE A 340 16.29 -10.40 -0.66
C ILE A 340 17.57 -11.24 -0.52
N HIS A 341 17.99 -11.90 -1.60
CA HIS A 341 19.17 -12.78 -1.61
C HIS A 341 20.47 -12.05 -1.23
N ASP A 342 20.74 -10.92 -1.88
CA ASP A 342 21.99 -10.18 -1.80
C ASP A 342 21.82 -8.73 -1.31
N ASN A 343 20.59 -8.30 -1.02
CA ASN A 343 20.25 -6.91 -0.70
C ASN A 343 20.67 -5.92 -1.80
N VAL A 344 20.74 -6.34 -3.08
CA VAL A 344 21.01 -5.40 -4.18
C VAL A 344 19.77 -4.53 -4.40
N TRP A 345 19.96 -3.21 -4.28
CA TRP A 345 18.92 -2.21 -4.47
C TRP A 345 18.97 -1.61 -5.87
N ILE A 346 17.77 -1.49 -6.47
CA ILE A 346 17.52 -0.74 -7.69
C ILE A 346 16.37 0.22 -7.41
N GLY A 347 16.63 1.51 -7.48
CA GLY A 347 15.62 2.51 -7.15
C GLY A 347 16.06 3.93 -7.47
N GLY A 348 15.29 4.87 -6.96
CA GLY A 348 15.54 6.29 -7.15
C GLY A 348 15.06 7.13 -5.97
N LEU A 349 15.58 8.35 -5.92
CA LEU A 349 15.07 9.39 -5.05
C LEU A 349 13.97 10.15 -5.80
N GLY A 350 12.90 10.50 -5.10
CA GLY A 350 11.79 11.24 -5.67
C GLY A 350 10.68 11.42 -4.65
N PHE A 351 10.12 12.63 -4.60
CA PHE A 351 9.02 12.92 -3.69
C PHE A 351 7.76 12.20 -4.16
N SER A 352 7.18 11.36 -3.29
CA SER A 352 5.86 10.77 -3.46
C SER A 352 4.94 11.33 -2.37
N PRO A 353 3.93 12.16 -2.71
CA PRO A 353 3.01 12.70 -1.71
C PRO A 353 2.14 11.62 -1.07
N VAL A 354 1.97 10.51 -1.78
CA VAL A 354 1.08 9.41 -1.43
C VAL A 354 1.82 8.08 -1.65
N PRO A 355 2.76 7.74 -0.76
CA PRO A 355 3.62 6.58 -0.93
C PRO A 355 2.88 5.30 -0.52
N TYR A 356 2.07 4.75 -1.42
CA TYR A 356 1.56 3.38 -1.33
C TYR A 356 1.35 2.74 -2.71
N PHE A 357 1.19 1.42 -2.71
CA PHE A 357 0.86 0.63 -3.90
C PHE A 357 -0.62 0.30 -3.93
N ILE A 358 -1.21 0.24 -5.11
CA ILE A 358 -2.53 -0.36 -5.31
C ILE A 358 -2.33 -1.87 -5.46
N PRO A 359 -2.77 -2.68 -4.49
CA PRO A 359 -2.64 -4.14 -4.58
C PRO A 359 -3.57 -4.68 -5.68
N PRO A 360 -3.36 -5.93 -6.13
CA PRO A 360 -4.26 -6.57 -7.06
C PRO A 360 -5.70 -6.52 -6.55
N GLN A 361 -6.61 -6.06 -7.40
CA GLN A 361 -8.02 -5.90 -7.05
C GLN A 361 -8.76 -7.17 -7.46
N SER A 362 -9.55 -7.74 -6.54
CA SER A 362 -10.46 -8.83 -6.86
C SER A 362 -11.58 -8.28 -7.75
N SER A 363 -11.74 -8.84 -8.96
CA SER A 363 -12.79 -8.45 -9.91
C SER A 363 -14.15 -9.02 -9.57
#